data_AF-A0A3R9WV03-F1
#
_entry.id   AF-A0A3R9WV03-F1
#
_cell.length_a   1.000
_cell.length_b   1.000
_cell.length_c   1.000
_cell.angle_alpha   90.00
_cell.angle_beta   90.00
_cell.angle_gamma   90.00
#
_symmetry.space_group_name_H-M   'P 1'
#
loop_
_entity.id
_entity.type
_entity.pdbx_description
1 polymer ?
#
loop_
_entity_poly.entity_id
_entity_poly.type
_entity_poly.pdbx_seq_one_letter_code
_entity_poly.pdbx_strand_id
1 'polypeptide(L)' 'AALDVVWLGRRSIVGIEPGRKLIASGRIAMSHGRRVLFNPKYELRPLGQEH' A
#
# COMPACT_ATOMS: atom_id res chain seq x y z
N ALA A 1 12.74 6.20 -4.20
CA ALA A 1 12.78 4.72 -4.33
C ALA A 1 11.38 4.17 -4.13
N ALA A 2 10.97 3.16 -4.88
CA ALA A 2 9.65 2.53 -4.75
C ALA A 2 9.63 1.43 -3.67
N LEU A 3 8.44 1.17 -3.11
CA LEU A 3 8.14 0.07 -2.18
C LEU A 3 6.98 -0.73 -2.76
N ASP A 4 7.09 -2.06 -2.77
CA ASP A 4 5.98 -2.89 -3.20
C ASP A 4 5.05 -3.18 -2.02
N VAL A 5 3.75 -3.10 -2.27
CA VAL A 5 2.72 -3.44 -1.29
C VAL A 5 1.87 -4.55 -1.88
N VAL A 6 1.84 -5.69 -1.21
CA VAL A 6 1.21 -6.91 -1.72
C VAL A 6 0.15 -7.39 -0.74
N TRP A 7 -1.09 -7.47 -1.22
CA TRP A 7 -2.20 -8.08 -0.49
C TRP A 7 -2.43 -9.50 -1.01
N LEU A 8 -2.18 -10.49 -0.15
CA LEU A 8 -2.39 -11.89 -0.47
C LEU A 8 -3.83 -12.29 -0.14
N GLY A 9 -4.39 -13.21 -0.93
CA GLY A 9 -5.72 -13.79 -0.70
C GLY A 9 -6.89 -12.82 -0.86
N ARG A 10 -6.66 -11.63 -1.45
CA ARG A 10 -7.69 -10.61 -1.66
C ARG A 10 -7.79 -10.28 -3.14
N ARG A 11 -9.00 -10.38 -3.69
CA ARG A 11 -9.28 -10.05 -5.11
C ARG A 11 -9.38 -8.54 -5.35
N SER A 12 -9.78 -7.78 -4.33
CA SER A 12 -9.88 -6.32 -4.34
C SER A 12 -9.61 -5.76 -2.96
N ILE A 13 -9.11 -4.52 -2.90
CA ILE A 13 -8.86 -3.80 -1.65
C ILE A 13 -9.69 -2.53 -1.65
N VAL A 14 -10.55 -2.39 -0.64
CA VAL A 14 -11.55 -1.32 -0.60
C VAL A 14 -10.87 0.06 -0.64
N GLY A 15 -11.27 0.86 -1.63
CA GLY A 15 -10.89 2.25 -1.80
C GLY A 15 -9.44 2.48 -2.26
N ILE A 16 -8.68 1.42 -2.56
CA ILE A 16 -7.40 1.54 -3.25
C ILE A 16 -7.66 1.51 -4.75
N GLU A 17 -7.59 2.67 -5.37
CA GLU A 17 -7.73 2.89 -6.80
C GLU A 17 -6.52 3.70 -7.32
N PRO A 18 -6.20 3.66 -8.62
CA PRO A 18 -5.15 4.49 -9.19
C PRO A 18 -5.31 5.98 -8.82
N GLY A 19 -4.22 6.62 -8.40
CA GLY A 19 -4.22 8.02 -7.96
C GLY A 19 -4.61 8.23 -6.49
N ARG A 20 -5.07 7.21 -5.76
CA ARG A 20 -5.40 7.34 -4.33
C ARG A 20 -4.13 7.39 -3.47
N LYS A 21 -4.02 8.42 -2.63
CA LYS A 21 -2.99 8.50 -1.59
C LYS A 21 -3.43 7.69 -0.37
N LEU A 22 -2.51 6.93 0.22
CA LEU A 22 -2.74 6.15 1.43
C LEU A 22 -1.51 6.16 2.34
N ILE A 23 -1.71 5.84 3.62
CA ILE A 23 -0.64 5.49 4.56
C ILE A 23 -0.72 3.97 4.75
N ALA A 24 0.42 3.28 4.64
CA ALA A 24 0.52 1.85 4.92
C ALA A 24 1.53 1.61 6.05
N SER A 25 1.19 0.72 6.98
CA SER A 25 2.05 0.33 8.08
C SER A 25 2.13 -1.19 8.24
N GLY A 26 3.31 -1.67 8.63
CA GLY A 26 3.59 -3.09 8.83
C GLY A 26 5.08 -3.38 8.72
N ARG A 27 5.40 -4.68 8.70
CA ARG A 27 6.78 -5.16 8.64
C ARG A 27 7.29 -5.15 7.20
N ILE A 28 8.48 -4.58 7.01
CA ILE A 28 9.22 -4.66 5.75
C ILE A 28 9.95 -6.00 5.66
N ALA A 29 9.86 -6.62 4.49
CA ALA A 29 10.67 -7.76 4.09
C ALA A 29 11.46 -7.43 2.80
N MET A 30 12.47 -8.23 2.51
CA MET A 30 13.17 -8.23 1.22
C MET A 30 12.67 -9.39 0.37
N SER A 31 12.20 -9.11 -0.85
CA SER A 31 11.78 -10.14 -1.81
C SER A 31 12.25 -9.75 -3.20
N HIS A 32 12.94 -10.67 -3.89
CA HIS A 32 13.55 -10.44 -5.21
C HIS A 32 14.34 -9.11 -5.30
N GLY A 33 15.11 -8.79 -4.25
CA GLY A 33 15.90 -7.56 -4.17
C GLY A 33 15.11 -6.27 -3.91
N ARG A 34 13.79 -6.35 -3.74
CA ARG A 34 12.91 -5.20 -3.47
C ARG A 34 12.39 -5.23 -2.04
N ARG A 35 12.16 -4.05 -1.47
CA ARG A 35 11.44 -3.90 -0.21
C ARG A 35 9.97 -4.17 -0.47
N VAL A 36 9.35 -5.00 0.35
CA VAL A 36 7.94 -5.38 0.23
C VAL A 36 7.26 -5.32 1.59
N LEU A 37 6.02 -4.85 1.60
CA LEU A 37 5.13 -4.91 2.74
C LEU A 37 3.94 -5.83 2.40
N PHE A 38 3.86 -6.97 3.08
CA PHE A 38 2.77 -7.93 2.88
C PHE A 38 1.61 -7.64 3.83
N ASN A 39 0.39 -7.60 3.28
CA ASN A 39 -0.86 -7.40 4.03
C ASN A 39 -0.77 -6.25 5.07
N PRO A 40 -0.36 -5.03 4.68
CA PRO A 40 -0.29 -3.92 5.61
C PRO A 40 -1.66 -3.57 6.21
N LYS A 41 -1.62 -2.92 7.36
CA LYS A 41 -2.68 -2.00 7.76
C LYS A 41 -2.59 -0.75 6.89
N TYR A 42 -3.71 -0.25 6.39
CA TYR A 42 -3.72 0.93 5.53
C TYR A 42 -4.83 1.90 5.89
N GLU A 43 -4.59 3.18 5.62
CA GLU A 43 -5.53 4.28 5.78
C GLU A 43 -5.53 5.13 4.51
N LEU A 44 -6.72 5.38 3.97
CA LEU A 44 -6.87 6.20 2.77
C LEU A 44 -6.85 7.67 3.15
N ARG A 45 -6.06 8.48 2.43
CA ARG A 45 -6.13 9.93 2.58
C ARG A 45 -7.43 10.46 1.96
N PRO A 46 -7.96 11.61 2.44
CA PRO A 46 -9.09 12.29 1.81
C PRO A 46 -8.77 12.66 0.35
N LEU A 47 -9.80 12.66 -0.50
CA LEU A 47 -9.70 13.18 -1.87
C LEU A 47 -9.66 14.72 -1.79
N GLY A 48 -8.66 15.35 -2.41
CA GLY A 48 -8.57 16.82 -2.49
C GLY A 48 -7.61 17.50 -1.50
N GLN A 49 -6.84 16.75 -0.70
CA GLN A 49 -5.74 17.34 0.07
C GLN A 49 -4.44 17.27 -0.75
N GLU A 50 -4.35 18.17 -1.72
CA GLU A 50 -3.08 18.60 -2.30
C GLU A 50 -2.69 19.87 -1.52
N HIS A 51 -1.56 19.82 -0.83
CA HIS A 51 -0.92 21.05 -0.35
C HIS A 51 -0.27 21.74 -1.54
#